data_AF-A0A1Y2BZQ9-F1
#
_entry.id   AF-A0A1Y2BZQ9-F1
#
_cell.length_a   1.000
_cell.length_b   1.000
_cell.length_c   1.000
_cell.angle_alpha   90.00
_cell.angle_beta   90.00
_cell.angle_gamma   90.00
#
_symmetry.space_group_name_H-M   'P 1'
#
loop_
_entity.id
_entity.type
_entity.pdbx_description
1 polymer ?
#
loop_
_entity_poly.entity_id
_entity_poly.type
_entity_poly.pdbx_seq_one_letter_code
_entity_poly.pdbx_strand_id
1 'polypeptide(L)'
;MPTEFPFFPFSKFRPHVPFLENRSPSIADPWAKREAWRSDSFWSVARRTRALFPGFGLGLVTFGVYLAYDKWYWTAGPGKQEVDAWAKWNDERNARLAKEHGHGHH
;
A
#
# COMPACT_ATOMS: atom_id res chain seq x y z
N MET A 1 1.18 -20.16 -28.47
CA MET A 1 2.48 -20.23 -29.18
C MET A 1 2.22 -20.79 -30.57
N PRO A 2 2.82 -20.26 -31.65
CA PRO A 2 2.58 -20.77 -33.00
C PRO A 2 3.06 -22.24 -33.10
N THR A 3 2.18 -23.14 -33.50
CA THR A 3 2.40 -24.61 -33.54
C THR A 3 3.04 -25.10 -34.84
N GLU A 4 3.47 -24.19 -35.70
CA GLU A 4 3.77 -24.48 -37.11
C GLU A 4 5.16 -25.10 -37.35
N PHE A 5 6.08 -25.07 -36.37
CA PHE A 5 7.44 -25.57 -36.54
C PHE A 5 7.99 -26.32 -35.32
N PRO A 6 7.50 -27.53 -34.99
CA PRO A 6 7.87 -28.26 -33.77
C PRO A 6 9.35 -28.68 -33.70
N PHE A 7 10.06 -28.72 -34.82
CA PHE A 7 11.46 -29.17 -34.91
C PHE A 7 12.47 -28.05 -35.18
N PHE A 8 12.02 -26.80 -35.29
CA PHE A 8 12.94 -25.68 -35.49
C PHE A 8 13.63 -25.35 -34.14
N PRO A 9 14.97 -25.32 -34.04
CA PRO A 9 15.67 -25.09 -32.78
C PRO A 9 15.63 -23.61 -32.40
N PHE A 10 14.43 -23.12 -32.06
CA PHE A 10 14.19 -21.72 -31.71
C PHE A 10 15.11 -21.25 -30.59
N SER A 11 15.57 -22.13 -29.69
CA SER A 11 16.51 -21.79 -28.62
C SER A 11 17.91 -21.39 -29.11
N LYS A 12 18.37 -21.94 -30.24
CA LYS A 12 19.70 -21.64 -30.82
C LYS A 12 19.72 -20.36 -31.66
N PHE A 13 18.55 -19.95 -32.17
CA PHE A 13 18.40 -18.77 -33.02
C PHE A 13 17.68 -17.62 -32.32
N ARG A 14 17.46 -17.70 -31.00
CA ARG A 14 17.13 -16.47 -30.26
C ARG A 14 18.37 -15.60 -30.33
N PRO A 15 18.30 -14.36 -30.85
CA PRO A 15 19.37 -13.42 -30.61
C PRO A 15 19.52 -13.32 -29.08
N HIS A 16 20.62 -13.85 -28.53
CA HIS A 16 20.98 -13.54 -27.17
C HIS A 16 21.29 -12.06 -27.16
N VAL A 17 20.48 -11.32 -26.45
CA VAL A 17 20.48 -9.87 -26.42
C VAL A 17 21.29 -9.47 -25.18
N PRO A 18 22.62 -9.25 -25.30
CA PRO A 18 23.50 -9.02 -24.16
C PRO A 18 23.20 -7.72 -23.41
N PHE A 19 22.20 -6.94 -23.85
CA PHE A 19 21.70 -5.71 -23.23
C PHE A 19 20.55 -5.93 -22.24
N LEU A 20 19.95 -7.12 -22.19
CA LEU A 20 18.89 -7.45 -21.21
C LEU A 20 19.44 -8.03 -19.90
N GLU A 21 20.63 -8.60 -19.96
CA GLU A 21 21.41 -8.96 -18.78
C GLU A 21 22.37 -7.80 -18.51
N ASN A 22 22.45 -7.30 -17.27
CA ASN A 22 23.39 -6.25 -16.84
C ASN A 22 24.86 -6.74 -16.88
N ARG A 23 25.27 -7.36 -17.98
CA ARG A 23 26.56 -8.00 -18.20
C ARG A 23 27.02 -7.85 -19.66
N SER A 24 26.77 -6.69 -20.25
CA SER A 24 27.49 -6.29 -21.47
C SER A 24 28.95 -6.02 -21.10
N PRO A 25 29.95 -6.52 -21.86
CA PRO A 25 31.32 -6.01 -21.75
C PRO A 25 31.25 -4.49 -21.97
N SER A 26 32.10 -3.72 -21.28
CA SER A 26 32.01 -2.26 -21.07
C SER A 26 32.05 -1.39 -22.35
N ILE A 27 31.15 -1.62 -23.29
CA ILE A 27 30.96 -0.85 -24.50
C ILE A 27 29.95 0.22 -24.13
N ALA A 28 30.43 1.45 -24.03
CA ALA A 28 29.57 2.61 -23.85
C ALA A 28 28.59 2.69 -25.03
N ASP A 29 27.31 2.94 -24.73
CA ASP A 29 26.30 3.12 -25.77
C ASP A 29 26.68 4.31 -26.68
N PRO A 30 26.90 4.10 -28.00
CA PRO A 30 27.29 5.16 -28.93
C PRO A 30 26.20 6.23 -29.12
N TRP A 31 24.94 5.92 -28.76
CA TRP A 31 23.81 6.84 -28.86
C TRP A 31 23.47 7.52 -27.54
N ALA A 32 24.21 7.27 -26.46
CA ALA A 32 23.93 7.82 -25.13
C ALA A 32 23.80 9.36 -25.14
N LYS A 33 24.63 10.07 -25.93
CA LYS A 33 24.54 11.54 -26.09
C LYS A 33 23.23 11.98 -26.77
N ARG A 34 22.75 11.22 -27.75
CA ARG A 34 21.48 11.47 -28.44
C ARG A 34 20.29 11.15 -27.54
N GLU A 35 20.41 10.17 -26.66
CA GLU A 35 19.37 9.72 -25.75
C GLU A 35 19.34 10.49 -24.41
N ALA A 36 20.37 11.28 -24.13
CA ALA A 36 20.51 12.03 -22.88
C ALA A 36 19.33 12.96 -22.57
N TRP A 37 18.65 13.53 -23.58
CA TRP A 37 17.49 14.40 -23.36
C TRP A 37 16.29 13.68 -22.71
N ARG A 38 16.17 12.35 -22.88
CA ARG A 38 15.09 11.55 -22.24
C ARG A 38 15.32 11.35 -20.75
N SER A 39 16.59 11.43 -20.35
CA SER A 39 17.06 11.27 -18.97
C SER A 39 17.31 12.61 -18.28
N ASP A 40 16.82 13.71 -18.85
CA ASP A 40 16.96 15.03 -18.26
C ASP A 40 16.36 15.07 -16.85
N SER A 41 16.92 15.92 -15.99
CA SER A 41 16.49 16.12 -14.60
C SER A 41 14.99 16.42 -14.49
N PHE A 42 14.41 17.06 -15.51
CA PHE A 42 12.99 17.32 -15.62
C PHE A 42 12.15 16.04 -15.68
N TRP A 43 12.61 15.05 -16.41
CA TRP A 43 11.96 13.74 -16.56
C TRP A 43 12.44 12.71 -15.55
N SER A 44 13.22 13.11 -14.54
CA SER A 44 13.70 12.18 -13.53
C SER A 44 12.56 11.41 -12.85
N VAL A 45 12.78 10.13 -12.56
CA VAL A 45 11.80 9.26 -11.88
C VAL A 45 11.34 9.90 -10.56
N ALA A 46 12.26 10.54 -9.84
CA ALA A 46 11.97 11.23 -8.58
C ALA A 46 11.03 12.43 -8.71
N ARG A 47 10.98 13.11 -9.87
CA ARG A 47 9.99 14.18 -10.12
C ARG A 47 8.64 13.59 -10.47
N ARG A 48 8.61 12.53 -11.28
CA ARG A 48 7.38 11.81 -11.63
C ARG A 48 6.70 11.24 -10.39
N THR A 49 7.45 10.63 -9.47
CA THR A 49 6.89 10.05 -8.23
C THR A 49 6.31 11.09 -7.28
N ARG A 50 6.90 12.29 -7.20
CA ARG A 50 6.33 13.41 -6.43
C ARG A 50 5.04 13.94 -7.03
N ALA A 51 4.89 13.90 -8.35
CA ALA A 51 3.69 14.34 -9.04
C ALA A 51 2.53 13.33 -8.97
N LEU A 52 2.78 12.06 -8.65
CA LEU A 52 1.74 11.03 -8.53
C LEU A 52 0.71 11.34 -7.44
N PHE A 53 1.14 11.99 -6.35
CA PHE A 53 0.28 12.27 -5.20
C PHE A 53 0.35 13.75 -4.83
N PRO A 54 -0.31 14.62 -5.62
CA PRO A 54 -0.37 16.04 -5.29
C PRO A 54 -1.03 16.20 -3.92
N GLY A 55 -0.35 16.91 -3.00
CA GLY A 55 -0.88 17.17 -1.66
C GLY A 55 -0.80 16.01 -0.66
N PHE A 56 -0.10 14.90 -0.97
CA PHE A 56 0.05 13.77 -0.03
C PHE A 56 0.59 14.19 1.33
N GLY A 57 1.57 15.12 1.35
CA GLY A 57 2.13 15.63 2.60
C GLY A 57 1.08 16.32 3.48
N LEU A 58 0.23 17.16 2.89
CA LEU A 58 -0.86 17.83 3.63
C LEU A 58 -1.92 16.84 4.07
N GLY A 59 -2.30 15.90 3.20
CA GLY A 59 -3.25 14.84 3.55
C GLY A 59 -2.78 14.01 4.73
N LEU A 60 -1.50 13.62 4.75
CA LEU A 60 -0.90 12.87 5.84
C LEU A 60 -0.91 13.65 7.16
N VAL A 61 -0.60 14.96 7.10
CA VAL A 61 -0.62 15.83 8.29
C VAL A 61 -2.03 15.97 8.84
N THR A 62 -3.01 16.33 8.00
CA THR A 62 -4.41 16.48 8.43
C THR A 62 -4.96 15.17 8.99
N PHE A 63 -4.65 14.05 8.34
CA PHE A 63 -5.04 12.73 8.83
C PHE A 63 -4.39 12.40 10.19
N GLY A 64 -3.10 12.70 10.37
CA GLY A 64 -2.41 12.52 11.65
C GLY A 64 -3.03 13.35 12.78
N VAL A 65 -3.38 14.61 12.50
CA VAL A 65 -4.08 15.48 13.45
C VAL A 65 -5.44 14.89 13.83
N TYR A 66 -6.21 14.41 12.85
CA TYR A 66 -7.49 13.76 13.08
C TYR A 66 -7.35 12.54 13.98
N LEU A 67 -6.41 11.62 13.70
CA LEU A 67 -6.19 10.43 14.51
C LEU A 67 -5.79 10.78 15.95
N ALA A 68 -4.92 11.78 16.13
CA ALA A 68 -4.52 12.23 17.45
C ALA A 68 -5.72 12.77 18.24
N TYR A 69 -6.58 13.55 17.60
CA TYR A 69 -7.80 14.08 18.21
C TYR A 69 -8.80 12.97 18.53
N ASP A 70 -9.07 12.06 17.59
CA ASP A 70 -9.99 10.95 17.77
C ASP A 70 -9.55 10.04 18.93
N LYS A 71 -8.27 9.67 18.95
CA LYS A 71 -7.69 8.91 20.07
C LYS A 71 -7.86 9.65 21.40
N TRP A 72 -7.60 10.96 21.43
CA TRP A 72 -7.78 11.75 22.64
C TRP A 72 -9.26 11.81 23.08
N TYR A 73 -10.18 12.00 22.14
CA TYR A 73 -11.62 12.09 22.38
C TYR A 73 -12.17 10.83 23.07
N TRP A 74 -11.77 9.65 22.60
CA TRP A 74 -12.22 8.38 23.19
C TRP A 74 -11.51 8.01 24.50
N THR A 75 -10.27 8.46 24.71
CA THR A 75 -9.48 8.03 25.89
C THR A 75 -9.56 8.99 27.07
N ALA A 76 -9.63 10.28 26.82
CA ALA A 76 -9.63 11.32 27.86
C ALA A 76 -10.74 12.37 27.66
N GLY A 77 -11.35 12.41 26.48
CA GLY A 77 -12.42 13.34 26.15
C GLY A 77 -13.81 12.88 26.62
N PRO A 78 -14.86 13.62 26.21
CA PRO A 78 -16.24 13.36 26.58
C PRO A 78 -16.76 11.97 26.16
N GLY A 79 -16.26 11.42 25.05
CA GLY A 79 -16.67 10.10 24.54
C GLY A 79 -16.37 8.95 25.51
N LYS A 80 -15.39 9.11 26.40
CA LYS A 80 -15.11 8.13 27.46
C LYS A 80 -16.33 7.88 28.36
N GLN A 81 -17.09 8.93 28.66
CA GLN A 81 -18.25 8.84 29.56
C GLN A 81 -19.36 7.98 28.95
N GLU A 82 -19.56 8.10 27.63
CA GLU A 82 -20.52 7.29 26.90
C GLU A 82 -20.07 5.82 26.85
N VAL A 83 -18.78 5.58 26.60
CA VAL A 83 -18.22 4.21 26.60
C VAL A 83 -18.36 3.56 27.98
N ASP A 84 -18.03 4.29 29.05
CA ASP A 84 -18.18 3.80 30.43
C ASP A 84 -19.66 3.51 30.76
N ALA A 85 -20.59 4.36 30.31
CA ALA A 85 -22.02 4.16 30.50
C ALA A 85 -22.52 2.92 29.75
N TRP A 86 -22.09 2.72 28.50
CA TRP A 86 -22.42 1.53 27.71
C TRP A 86 -21.83 0.26 28.30
N ALA A 87 -20.59 0.30 28.80
CA ALA A 87 -19.96 -0.83 29.48
C ALA A 87 -20.78 -1.24 30.71
N LYS A 88 -21.14 -0.28 31.55
CA LYS A 88 -22.00 -0.52 32.73
C LYS A 88 -23.35 -1.11 32.34
N TRP A 89 -24.02 -0.55 31.33
CA TRP A 89 -25.30 -1.07 30.85
C TRP A 89 -25.19 -2.51 30.31
N ASN A 90 -24.11 -2.82 29.59
CA ASN A 90 -23.84 -4.17 29.07
C ASN A 90 -23.64 -5.17 30.20
N ASP A 91 -22.89 -4.82 31.25
CA ASP A 91 -22.68 -5.66 32.42
C ASP A 91 -24.01 -5.94 33.15
N GLU A 92 -24.80 -4.90 33.38
CA GLU A 92 -26.13 -5.03 33.98
C GLU A 92 -27.09 -5.88 33.12
N ARG A 93 -27.05 -5.70 31.80
CA ARG A 93 -27.85 -6.50 30.86
C ARG A 93 -27.40 -7.96 30.88
N ASN A 94 -26.10 -8.23 30.86
CA ASN A 94 -25.57 -9.59 30.91
C ASN A 94 -25.92 -10.28 32.23
N ALA A 95 -25.88 -9.56 33.35
CA ALA A 95 -26.34 -10.08 34.64
C ALA A 95 -27.84 -10.40 34.67
N ARG A 96 -28.67 -9.58 34.00
CA ARG A 96 -30.11 -9.85 33.81
C ARG A 96 -30.34 -11.12 32.97
N LEU A 97 -29.67 -11.22 31.82
CA LEU A 97 -29.75 -12.40 30.96
C LEU A 97 -29.27 -13.67 31.67
N ALA A 98 -28.20 -13.61 32.46
CA ALA A 98 -27.70 -14.74 33.23
C ALA A 98 -28.71 -15.22 34.30
N LYS A 99 -29.44 -14.28 34.94
CA LYS A 99 -30.52 -14.62 35.88
C LYS A 99 -31.72 -15.27 35.19
N GLU A 100 -32.11 -14.77 34.02
CA GLU A 100 -33.20 -15.34 33.22
C GLU A 100 -32.86 -16.75 32.71
N HIS A 101 -31.63 -16.97 32.24
CA HIS A 101 -31.20 -18.25 31.68
C HIS A 101 -30.94 -19.34 32.73
N GLY A 102 -30.76 -18.97 34.01
CA GLY A 102 -30.62 -19.90 35.14
C GLY A 102 -31.95 -20.45 35.68
N HIS A 103 -33.09 -19.89 35.26
CA HIS A 103 -34.42 -20.30 35.71
C HIS A 103 -35.15 -21.25 34.73
N GLY A 104 -34.46 -21.76 33.70
CA GLY A 104 -35.02 -22.57 32.62
C GLY A 104 -34.70 -24.07 32.63
N HIS A 105 -34.46 -24.69 33.79
CA HIS A 105 -34.31 -26.15 33.91
C HIS A 105 -35.38 -26.74 34.85
N HIS A 106 -36.58 -26.93 34.31
CA HIS A 106 -37.61 -27.85 34.79
C HIS A 106 -38.27 -28.52 33.58
#